data_AF-A0A9E4SZ58-F1
#
_entry.id   AF-A0A9E4SZ58-F1
#
_cell.length_a   1.000
_cell.length_b   1.000
_cell.length_c   1.000
_cell.angle_alpha   90.00
_cell.angle_beta   90.00
_cell.angle_gamma   90.00
#
_symmetry.space_group_name_H-M   'P 1'
#
loop_
_entity.id
_entity.type
_entity.pdbx_description
1 polymer ?
#
loop_
_entity_poly.entity_id
_entity_poly.type
_entity_poly.pdbx_seq_one_letter_code
_entity_poly.pdbx_strand_id
1 'polypeptide(L)' 'MQTVRVAIDVNPRDIPNLVCSDTAEGKEYTGYSAAISEALANALGVREFLHCPERIHELRRFLWEKDQRSEPGFQSPD' A
#
# COMPACT_ATOMS: atom_id res chain seq x y z
N MET A 1 -7.72 10.35 26.42
CA MET A 1 -8.01 9.66 25.15
C MET A 1 -7.30 8.31 25.19
N GLN A 2 -8.02 7.21 24.95
CA GLN A 2 -7.43 5.87 24.89
C GLN A 2 -7.20 5.48 23.43
N THR A 3 -6.00 4.99 23.12
CA THR A 3 -5.67 4.51 21.77
C THR A 3 -6.30 3.14 21.52
N VAL A 4 -7.02 3.00 20.42
CA VAL A 4 -7.56 1.72 19.93
C VAL A 4 -6.69 1.22 18.79
N ARG A 5 -6.29 -0.05 18.83
CA ARG A 5 -5.58 -0.73 17.73
C ARG A 5 -6.57 -1.54 16.92
N VAL A 6 -6.57 -1.37 15.61
CA VAL A 6 -7.45 -2.06 14.67
C VAL A 6 -6.58 -2.85 13.70
N ALA A 7 -6.89 -4.13 13.51
CA ALA A 7 -6.31 -4.93 12.44
C ALA A 7 -7.21 -4.79 11.21
N ILE A 8 -6.61 -4.41 10.07
CA ILE A 8 -7.32 -4.25 8.80
C ILE A 8 -6.73 -5.26 7.82
N ASP A 9 -7.59 -6.09 7.26
CA ASP A 9 -7.23 -6.93 6.13
C ASP A 9 -7.49 -6.14 4.84
N VAL A 10 -6.45 -5.97 4.03
CA VAL A 10 -6.49 -5.17 2.81
C VAL A 10 -6.18 -6.09 1.64
N ASN A 11 -7.08 -6.11 0.66
CA ASN A 11 -6.82 -6.83 -0.57
C ASN A 11 -5.57 -6.23 -1.25
N PRO A 12 -4.54 -7.05 -1.57
CA PRO A 12 -3.31 -6.55 -2.18
C PRO A 12 -3.52 -5.73 -3.45
N ARG A 13 -4.59 -6.00 -4.21
CA ARG A 13 -4.95 -5.26 -5.43
C ARG A 13 -5.36 -3.81 -5.17
N ASP A 14 -5.81 -3.51 -3.96
CA ASP A 14 -6.28 -2.18 -3.57
C ASP A 14 -5.16 -1.32 -2.99
N ILE A 15 -4.06 -1.93 -2.53
CA ILE A 15 -2.89 -1.25 -1.94
C ILE A 15 -2.39 -0.08 -2.82
N PRO A 16 -2.19 -0.24 -4.15
CA PRO A 16 -1.72 0.87 -4.97
C PRO A 16 -2.68 2.07 -4.98
N ASN A 17 -3.99 1.80 -5.01
CA ASN A 17 -5.00 2.86 -5.00
C ASN A 17 -5.06 3.55 -3.63
N LEU A 18 -4.84 2.81 -2.54
CA LEU A 18 -4.81 3.36 -1.17
C LEU A 18 -3.55 4.19 -0.92
N VAL A 19 -2.38 3.74 -1.36
CA VAL A 19 -1.11 4.47 -1.17
C VAL A 19 -1.06 5.74 -2.03
N CYS A 20 -1.45 5.63 -3.30
CA CYS A 20 -1.42 6.75 -4.24
C CYS A 20 -2.69 7.62 -4.20
N SER A 21 -3.60 7.41 -3.25
CA SER A 21 -4.84 8.18 -3.17
C SER A 21 -4.54 9.66 -2.98
N ASP A 22 -5.18 10.50 -3.79
CA ASP A 22 -5.16 11.94 -3.59
C ASP A 22 -6.00 12.28 -2.36
N THR A 23 -5.36 12.67 -1.26
CA THR A 23 -6.05 13.09 -0.03
C THR A 23 -6.60 14.51 -0.13
N ALA A 24 -6.45 15.20 -1.27
CA ALA A 24 -6.89 16.58 -1.44
C ALA A 24 -8.42 16.77 -1.47
N GLU A 25 -9.23 15.71 -1.62
CA GLU A 25 -10.69 15.86 -1.69
C GLU A 25 -11.38 15.85 -0.31
N GLY A 26 -11.33 16.98 0.39
CA GLY A 26 -12.49 17.67 0.96
C GLY A 26 -13.53 16.93 1.84
N LYS A 27 -13.29 15.71 2.34
CA LYS A 27 -14.22 14.99 3.22
C LYS A 27 -13.67 14.87 4.64
N GLU A 28 -14.53 15.07 5.64
CA GLU A 28 -14.26 15.05 7.09
C GLU A 28 -13.56 13.78 7.64
N TYR A 29 -13.26 12.78 6.81
CA TYR A 29 -12.56 11.54 7.14
C TYR A 29 -11.08 11.49 6.66
N THR A 30 -10.54 12.60 6.16
CA THR A 30 -9.17 12.70 5.61
C THR A 30 -8.07 12.21 6.54
N GLY A 31 -8.24 12.34 7.87
CA GLY A 31 -7.25 11.89 8.84
C GLY A 31 -7.08 10.35 8.88
N TYR A 32 -8.16 9.59 8.77
CA TYR A 32 -8.09 8.13 8.82
C TYR A 32 -7.58 7.53 7.52
N SER A 33 -8.05 8.04 6.37
CA SER A 33 -7.56 7.58 5.07
C SER A 33 -6.07 7.87 4.90
N ALA A 34 -5.62 9.08 5.24
CA ALA A 34 -4.20 9.43 5.22
C ALA A 34 -3.37 8.54 6.15
N ALA A 35 -3.86 8.25 7.37
CA ALA A 35 -3.17 7.37 8.30
C ALA A 35 -3.05 5.92 7.77
N ILE A 36 -4.08 5.41 7.07
CA ILE A 36 -4.04 4.09 6.44
C ILE A 36 -3.03 4.09 5.28
N SER A 37 -3.07 5.09 4.40
CA SER A 37 -2.12 5.24 3.29
C SER A 37 -0.68 5.30 3.78
N GLU A 38 -0.42 6.09 4.82
CA GLU A 38 0.90 6.24 5.42
C GLU A 38 1.35 4.94 6.12
N ALA A 39 0.46 4.26 6.85
CA ALA A 39 0.77 2.97 7.48
C ALA A 39 1.13 1.90 6.44
N LEU A 40 0.37 1.81 5.33
CA LEU A 40 0.67 0.89 4.23
C LEU A 40 1.99 1.24 3.54
N ALA A 41 2.22 2.51 3.25
CA ALA A 41 3.45 2.97 2.59
C ALA A 41 4.69 2.68 3.45
N ASN A 42 4.59 2.88 4.77
CA ASN A 42 5.65 2.55 5.72
C ASN A 42 5.88 1.05 5.83
N ALA A 43 4.82 0.24 5.94
CA ALA A 43 4.93 -1.21 6.09
C ALA A 43 5.56 -1.87 4.86
N LEU A 44 5.30 -1.34 3.66
CA LEU A 44 5.78 -1.89 2.40
C LEU A 44 7.10 -1.26 1.90
N GLY A 45 7.54 -0.17 2.54
CA GLY A 45 8.73 0.59 2.16
C GLY A 45 8.57 1.33 0.83
N VAL A 46 7.40 1.95 0.60
CA VAL A 46 7.00 2.60 -0.67
C VAL A 46 6.55 4.05 -0.46
N ARG A 47 7.16 4.75 0.51
CA ARG A 47 6.78 6.12 0.90
C ARG A 47 6.88 7.13 -0.25
N GLU A 48 7.73 6.87 -1.23
CA GLU A 48 7.90 7.71 -2.42
C GLU A 48 6.68 7.72 -3.35
N PHE A 49 5.71 6.81 -3.16
CA PHE A 49 4.47 6.74 -3.91
C PHE A 49 3.27 7.31 -3.15
N LEU A 50 3.47 7.72 -1.88
CA LEU A 50 2.41 8.22 -1.02
C LEU A 50 1.81 9.50 -1.58
N HIS A 51 0.49 9.51 -1.81
CA HIS A 51 -0.24 10.65 -2.38
C HIS A 51 0.26 11.10 -3.77
N CYS A 52 0.88 10.19 -4.53
CA CYS A 52 1.32 10.42 -5.92
C CYS A 52 0.44 9.61 -6.89
N PRO A 53 -0.79 10.06 -7.21
CA PRO A 53 -1.71 9.33 -8.09
C PRO A 53 -1.12 9.03 -9.48
N GLU A 54 -0.27 9.92 -9.99
CA GLU A 54 0.41 9.78 -11.28
C GLU A 54 1.40 8.61 -11.33
N ARG A 55 1.90 8.16 -10.17
CA ARG A 55 2.89 7.07 -10.05
C ARG A 55 2.26 5.71 -9.76
N ILE A 56 0.93 5.59 -9.82
CA ILE A 56 0.22 4.35 -9.48
C ILE A 56 0.66 3.14 -10.31
N HIS A 57 0.99 3.36 -11.59
CA HIS A 57 1.46 2.30 -12.48
C HIS A 57 2.87 1.82 -12.12
N GLU A 58 3.75 2.72 -11.68
CA GLU A 58 5.07 2.38 -11.17
C GLU A 58 4.96 1.56 -9.89
N LEU A 59 4.10 1.96 -8.95
CA LEU A 59 3.88 1.22 -7.72
C LEU A 59 3.32 -0.19 -7.98
N ARG A 60 2.35 -0.33 -8.88
CA ARG A 60 1.82 -1.65 -9.29
C ARG A 60 2.93 -2.56 -9.80
N ARG A 61 3.80 -2.04 -10.67
CA ARG A 61 4.92 -2.79 -11.21
C ARG A 61 5.93 -3.17 -10.11
N PHE A 62 6.27 -2.23 -9.24
CA PHE A 62 7.20 -2.47 -8.14
C PHE A 62 6.72 -3.57 -7.19
N LEU A 63 5.44 -3.54 -6.80
CA LEU A 63 4.84 -4.55 -5.94
C LEU A 63 4.80 -5.92 -6.61
N TRP A 64 4.47 -5.96 -7.91
CA TRP A 64 4.51 -7.18 -8.70
C TRP A 64 5.92 -7.78 -8.77
N GLU A 65 6.94 -6.97 -9.02
CA GLU A 65 8.34 -7.42 -9.05
C GLU A 65 8.83 -7.92 -7.68
N LYS A 66 8.37 -7.33 -6.56
CA LYS A 66 8.67 -7.80 -5.20
C LYS A 66 8.01 -9.14 -4.88
N ASP A 67 6.77 -9.34 -5.34
CA ASP A 67 6.03 -10.59 -5.17
C ASP A 67 6.76 -11.75 -5.86
N GLN A 68 7.17 -11.57 -7.12
CA GLN A 68 7.94 -12.56 -7.87
C GLN A 68 9.30 -12.91 -7.26
N ARG A 69 9.97 -11.95 -6.60
CA ARG A 69 11.25 -12.22 -5.90
C ARG A 69 11.07 -12.92 -4.57
N SER A 70 9.86 -12.89 -4.02
CA SER A 70 9.55 -13.45 -2.70
C SER A 70 9.04 -14.88 -2.79
N GLU A 71 8.77 -15.40 -3.99
CA GLU A 71 8.61 -16.84 -4.21
C GLU A 71 9.97 -17.55 -4.11
N PRO A 72 10.23 -18.38 -3.07
CA PRO A 72 11.35 -19.31 -3.14
C PRO A 72 11.05 -20.24 -4.31
N GLY A 73 11.97 -20.28 -5.28
CA GLY A 73 11.86 -21.11 -6.46
C GLY A 73 11.31 -22.49 -6.12
N PHE A 74 10.23 -22.85 -6.81
CA PHE A 74 9.75 -24.21 -6.94
C PHE A 74 10.95 -25.06 -7.39
N GLN A 75 11.65 -25.70 -6.44
CA GLN A 75 12.63 -26.72 -6.76
C GLN A 75 11.84 -27.88 -7.35
N SER A 76 11.85 -28.01 -8.68
CA SER A 76 11.46 -29.24 -9.33
C SER A 76 12.27 -30.39 -8.72
N PRO A 77 11.61 -31.46 -8.25
CA PRO A 77 12.32 -32.69 -7.93
C PRO A 77 12.57 -33.44 -9.24
N ASP A 78 13.80 -33.41 -9.72
CA ASP A 78 14.35 -34.44 -10.61
C ASP A 78 15.86 -34.61 -10.33
#